data_AF-A0A640Y969-F1
#
_entry.id   AF-A0A640Y969-F1
#
_cell.length_a   1.000
_cell.length_b   1.000
_cell.length_c   1.000
_cell.angle_alpha   90.00
_cell.angle_beta   90.00
_cell.angle_gamma   90.00
#
_symmetry.space_group_name_H-M   'P 1'
#
loop_
_entity.id
_entity.type
_entity.pdbx_description
1 polymer ?
#
loop_
_entity_poly.entity_id
_entity_poly.type
_entity_poly.pdbx_seq_one_letter_code
_entity_poly.pdbx_strand_id
1 'polypeptide(L)'
;VIAILAAAVLLVGGGGDPTTSTTTTDTTTPEEELATFIPEKFRDSCVPEKEQDFEVGAQAGIQCDGPPGFVVFIESFESRRDLNAAFKRYAATLDPGGCSANDWGTKGTWYRNDPQKTIGNLACYTDEDGQNWVIWTDDSQLKIAFMASEATDVPVSRSINAWRQLA
;
A
#
# COMPACT_ATOMS: atom_id res chain seq x y z
N VAL A 1 41.97 39.19 29.37
CA VAL A 1 41.15 39.80 30.43
C VAL A 1 40.27 40.86 29.81
N ILE A 2 39.02 40.55 29.48
CA ILE A 2 37.95 41.55 29.30
C ILE A 2 36.63 40.86 29.71
N ALA A 3 36.06 41.33 30.82
CA ALA A 3 34.70 41.05 31.26
C ALA A 3 33.76 42.09 30.64
N ILE A 4 32.58 41.67 30.18
CA ILE A 4 31.48 42.57 29.74
C ILE A 4 30.19 41.90 30.23
N LEU A 5 29.71 42.27 31.42
CA LEU A 5 28.69 43.30 31.68
C LEU A 5 27.27 42.85 31.30
N ALA A 6 26.48 42.62 32.35
CA ALA A 6 25.03 42.51 32.30
C ALA A 6 24.40 43.85 31.88
N ALA A 7 23.35 43.79 31.08
CA ALA A 7 22.41 44.88 30.90
C ALA A 7 20.98 44.32 30.93
N ALA A 8 20.25 44.65 31.99
CA ALA A 8 18.81 44.49 32.06
C ALA A 8 18.14 45.61 31.27
N VAL A 9 17.17 45.26 30.42
CA VAL A 9 16.25 46.22 29.80
C VAL A 9 14.83 45.77 30.15
N LEU A 10 14.19 46.55 31.01
CA LEU A 10 12.74 46.57 31.23
C LEU A 10 12.17 47.66 30.32
N LEU A 11 11.28 47.34 29.38
CA LEU A 11 10.37 48.32 28.79
C LEU A 11 9.08 47.69 28.28
N VAL A 12 8.01 48.41 28.58
CA VAL A 12 6.56 48.23 28.38
C VAL A 12 6.17 48.30 26.89
N GLY A 13 5.15 47.55 26.44
CA GLY A 13 4.50 47.82 25.16
C GLY A 13 3.59 46.70 24.68
N GLY A 14 2.31 47.00 24.47
CA GLY A 14 1.26 46.03 24.12
C GLY A 14 1.41 45.37 22.75
N GLY A 15 0.61 44.32 22.56
CA GLY A 15 0.46 43.61 21.31
C GLY A 15 -0.42 42.40 21.58
N GLY A 16 -1.49 42.24 20.80
CA GLY A 16 -2.54 41.26 21.03
C GLY A 16 -2.02 39.85 21.32
N ASP A 17 -2.83 39.10 22.07
CA ASP A 17 -2.64 37.68 22.30
C ASP A 17 -2.16 37.03 20.99
N PRO A 18 -0.96 36.45 20.94
CA PRO A 18 -0.66 35.51 19.89
C PRO A 18 -1.57 34.33 20.17
N THR A 19 -2.76 34.34 19.57
CA THR A 19 -3.45 33.10 19.21
C THR A 19 -2.44 32.34 18.38
N THR A 20 -1.66 31.53 19.08
CA THR A 20 -0.80 30.53 18.51
C THR A 20 -1.77 29.53 17.94
N SER A 21 -2.21 29.79 16.71
CA SER A 21 -2.83 28.80 15.87
C SER A 21 -1.81 27.69 15.75
N THR A 22 -1.93 26.69 16.62
CA THR A 22 -1.22 25.43 16.50
C THR A 22 -1.80 24.82 15.23
N THR A 23 -1.16 25.10 14.10
CA THR A 23 -1.35 24.31 12.89
C THR A 23 -0.80 22.94 13.24
N THR A 24 -1.67 22.07 13.76
CA THR A 24 -1.41 20.65 13.84
C THR A 24 -1.28 20.19 12.40
N THR A 25 -0.05 20.11 11.91
CA THR A 25 0.23 19.37 10.68
C THR A 25 -0.06 17.92 11.03
N ASP A 26 -1.28 17.46 10.74
CA ASP A 26 -1.64 16.04 10.76
C ASP A 26 -0.67 15.33 9.83
N THR A 27 0.41 14.83 10.42
CA THR A 27 1.45 14.11 9.71
C THR A 27 0.98 12.67 9.71
N THR A 28 0.13 12.35 8.75
CA THR A 28 -0.27 10.97 8.46
C THR A 28 0.99 10.16 8.19
N THR A 29 1.15 9.05 8.90
CA THR A 29 2.26 8.13 8.70
C THR A 29 2.18 7.47 7.32
N PRO A 30 3.30 7.05 6.71
CA PRO A 30 3.27 6.31 5.44
C PRO A 30 2.33 5.10 5.48
N GLU A 31 2.25 4.41 6.61
CA GLU A 31 1.40 3.23 6.83
C GLU A 31 -0.10 3.59 6.86
N GLU A 32 -0.47 4.70 7.51
CA GLU A 32 -1.85 5.21 7.48
C GLU A 32 -2.25 5.62 6.05
N GLU A 33 -1.33 6.18 5.26
CA GLU A 33 -1.57 6.49 3.86
C GLU A 33 -1.75 5.22 3.01
N LEU A 34 -0.96 4.18 3.27
CA LEU A 34 -1.09 2.88 2.62
C LEU A 34 -2.44 2.22 2.93
N ALA A 35 -2.93 2.32 4.17
CA ALA A 35 -4.22 1.75 4.55
C ALA A 35 -5.39 2.35 3.76
N THR A 36 -5.24 3.56 3.20
CA THR A 36 -6.27 4.15 2.32
C THR A 36 -6.46 3.38 1.01
N PHE A 37 -5.48 2.55 0.62
CA PHE A 37 -5.53 1.75 -0.60
C PHE A 37 -6.53 0.60 -0.52
N ILE A 38 -6.81 0.11 0.69
CA ILE A 38 -7.75 -0.95 1.01
C ILE A 38 -9.09 -0.38 1.54
N PRO A 39 -10.24 -1.07 1.32
CA PRO A 39 -11.53 -0.62 1.85
C PRO A 39 -11.56 -0.48 3.37
N GLU A 40 -12.32 0.51 3.84
CA GLU A 40 -12.38 0.94 5.23
C GLU A 40 -12.60 -0.21 6.22
N LYS A 41 -13.48 -1.17 5.88
CA LYS A 41 -13.80 -2.34 6.73
C LYS A 41 -12.62 -3.24 7.08
N PHE A 42 -11.47 -3.10 6.41
CA PHE A 42 -10.27 -3.89 6.67
C PHE A 42 -9.13 -3.06 7.28
N ARG A 43 -9.25 -1.73 7.32
CA ARG A 43 -8.14 -0.84 7.71
C ARG A 43 -7.71 -1.00 9.16
N ASP A 44 -8.64 -1.30 10.05
CA ASP A 44 -8.38 -1.45 11.49
C ASP A 44 -7.48 -2.65 11.81
N SER A 45 -7.34 -3.59 10.87
CA SER A 45 -6.46 -4.76 11.00
C SER A 45 -5.02 -4.50 10.52
N CYS A 46 -4.80 -3.36 9.85
CA CYS A 46 -3.52 -3.09 9.22
C CYS A 46 -2.43 -2.84 10.25
N VAL A 47 -1.31 -3.53 10.08
CA VAL A 47 -0.09 -3.35 10.87
C VAL A 47 1.10 -3.11 9.93
N PRO A 48 2.15 -2.40 10.39
CA PRO A 48 3.38 -2.28 9.61
C PRO A 48 3.96 -3.67 9.30
N GLU A 49 4.35 -3.87 8.05
CA GLU A 49 5.13 -5.03 7.63
C GLU A 49 6.60 -4.85 8.07
N LYS A 50 7.35 -5.95 8.21
CA LYS A 50 8.77 -5.86 8.56
C LYS A 50 9.55 -5.46 7.31
N GLU A 51 10.42 -4.47 7.43
CA GLU A 51 11.23 -3.94 6.32
C GLU A 51 12.04 -5.01 5.56
N GLN A 52 12.47 -6.06 6.24
CA GLN A 52 13.18 -7.19 5.63
C GLN A 52 12.33 -8.03 4.66
N ASP A 53 11.01 -7.94 4.77
CA ASP A 53 10.05 -8.67 3.95
C ASP A 53 9.60 -7.82 2.74
N PHE A 54 9.98 -6.54 2.69
CA PHE A 54 9.61 -5.63 1.61
C PHE A 54 10.15 -6.06 0.24
N GLU A 55 9.41 -5.72 -0.82
CA GLU A 55 9.97 -5.75 -2.16
C GLU A 55 11.15 -4.79 -2.31
N VAL A 56 12.08 -5.18 -3.17
CA VAL A 56 13.26 -4.36 -3.46
C VAL A 56 12.83 -3.00 -4.02
N GLY A 57 13.13 -1.94 -3.25
CA GLY A 57 12.80 -0.55 -3.61
C GLY A 57 11.52 -0.01 -2.99
N ALA A 58 10.76 -0.83 -2.25
CA ALA A 58 9.63 -0.33 -1.45
C ALA A 58 10.12 0.55 -0.29
N GLN A 59 9.29 1.50 0.13
CA GLN A 59 9.58 2.47 1.19
C GLN A 59 8.83 2.18 2.48
N ALA A 60 7.61 1.67 2.34
CA ALA A 60 6.76 1.28 3.45
C ALA A 60 5.91 0.10 2.99
N GLY A 61 5.53 -0.74 3.94
CA GLY A 61 4.69 -1.90 3.75
C GLY A 61 3.73 -2.04 4.92
N ILE A 62 2.51 -2.45 4.63
CA ILE A 62 1.52 -2.85 5.63
C ILE A 62 0.96 -4.23 5.31
N GLN A 63 0.61 -4.96 6.35
CA GLN A 63 -0.15 -6.19 6.28
C GLN A 63 -1.51 -5.96 6.93
N CYS A 64 -2.59 -6.33 6.24
CA CYS A 64 -3.97 -6.23 6.73
C CYS A 64 -4.69 -7.58 6.57
N ASP A 65 -5.74 -7.76 7.36
CA ASP A 65 -6.73 -8.81 7.10
C ASP A 65 -7.47 -8.51 5.80
N GLY A 66 -7.72 -9.54 5.01
CA GLY A 66 -8.61 -9.51 3.86
C GLY A 66 -10.00 -10.04 4.18
N PRO A 67 -10.80 -10.37 3.14
CA PRO A 67 -11.94 -11.26 3.31
C PRO A 67 -11.56 -12.55 4.06
N PRO A 68 -12.50 -13.25 4.70
CA PRO A 68 -12.17 -14.38 5.59
C PRO A 68 -11.23 -15.43 4.96
N GLY A 69 -10.10 -15.70 5.62
CA GLY A 69 -9.06 -16.64 5.19
C GLY A 69 -8.06 -16.07 4.17
N PHE A 70 -7.95 -14.74 4.09
CA PHE A 70 -7.01 -14.03 3.22
C PHE A 70 -6.27 -12.95 4.00
N VAL A 71 -5.02 -12.75 3.61
CA VAL A 71 -4.17 -11.65 4.07
C VAL A 71 -3.83 -10.76 2.87
N VAL A 72 -3.67 -9.47 3.11
CA VAL A 72 -3.32 -8.48 2.10
C VAL A 72 -2.08 -7.72 2.54
N PHE A 73 -1.08 -7.67 1.68
CA PHE A 73 0.10 -6.82 1.83
C PHE A 73 0.00 -5.66 0.87
N ILE A 74 0.42 -4.47 1.28
CA ILE A 74 0.42 -3.27 0.46
C ILE A 74 1.73 -2.54 0.68
N GLU A 75 2.42 -2.23 -0.40
CA GLU A 75 3.69 -1.52 -0.36
C GLU A 75 3.67 -0.29 -1.27
N SER A 76 4.42 0.74 -0.88
CA SER A 76 4.62 1.96 -1.67
C SER A 76 6.05 2.08 -2.20
N PHE A 77 6.17 2.75 -3.35
CA PHE A 77 7.44 2.99 -4.03
C PHE A 77 7.61 4.48 -4.33
N GLU A 78 8.84 4.98 -4.33
CA GLU A 78 9.12 6.35 -4.80
C GLU A 78 9.08 6.47 -6.33
N SER A 79 9.23 5.34 -7.05
CA SER A 79 9.38 5.37 -8.49
C SER A 79 8.52 4.33 -9.20
N ARG A 80 7.97 4.74 -10.35
CA ARG A 80 7.31 3.85 -11.32
C ARG A 80 8.22 2.69 -11.74
N ARG A 81 9.53 2.93 -11.82
CA ARG A 81 10.50 1.92 -12.25
C ARG A 81 10.54 0.78 -11.24
N ASP A 82 10.62 1.10 -9.96
CA ASP A 82 10.76 0.10 -8.89
C ASP A 82 9.43 -0.64 -8.68
N LEU A 83 8.29 0.06 -8.72
CA LEU A 83 6.96 -0.57 -8.77
C LEU A 83 6.84 -1.58 -9.92
N ASN A 84 7.24 -1.17 -11.13
CA ASN A 84 7.17 -2.04 -12.30
C ASN A 84 8.14 -3.23 -12.20
N ALA A 85 9.28 -3.06 -11.54
CA ALA A 85 10.23 -4.14 -11.30
C ALA A 85 9.66 -5.16 -10.31
N ALA A 86 9.07 -4.69 -9.21
CA ALA A 86 8.38 -5.53 -8.23
C ALA A 86 7.26 -6.35 -8.89
N PHE A 87 6.35 -5.69 -9.64
CA PHE A 87 5.29 -6.41 -10.35
C PHE A 87 5.82 -7.44 -11.36
N LYS A 88 6.87 -7.09 -12.11
CA LYS A 88 7.46 -7.98 -13.13
C LYS A 88 8.10 -9.24 -12.54
N ARG A 89 8.60 -9.20 -11.29
CA ARG A 89 9.14 -10.39 -10.62
C ARG A 89 8.15 -11.55 -10.63
N TYR A 90 6.86 -11.25 -10.51
CA TYR A 90 5.78 -12.23 -10.47
C TYR A 90 5.10 -12.43 -11.83
N ALA A 91 4.98 -11.35 -12.62
CA ALA A 91 4.16 -11.35 -13.81
C ALA A 91 4.92 -11.59 -15.14
N ALA A 92 6.26 -11.58 -15.15
CA ALA A 92 7.04 -11.54 -16.40
C ALA A 92 6.68 -12.68 -17.36
N THR A 93 6.56 -13.90 -16.84
CA THR A 93 6.33 -15.13 -17.61
C THR A 93 4.86 -15.51 -17.76
N LEU A 94 3.93 -14.80 -17.11
CA LEU A 94 2.50 -15.12 -17.13
C LEU A 94 1.86 -14.79 -18.47
N ASP A 95 0.87 -15.57 -18.88
CA ASP A 95 0.16 -15.38 -20.14
C ASP A 95 -0.83 -14.19 -20.06
N PRO A 96 -1.12 -13.50 -21.18
CA PRO A 96 -2.19 -12.50 -21.19
C PRO A 96 -3.56 -13.19 -21.05
N GLY A 97 -4.40 -12.73 -20.11
CA GLY A 97 -5.74 -13.29 -19.92
C GLY A 97 -6.60 -12.58 -18.88
N GLY A 98 -5.96 -11.87 -17.94
CA GLY A 98 -6.62 -11.28 -16.79
C GLY A 98 -7.10 -12.35 -15.80
N CYS A 99 -7.29 -11.97 -14.55
CA CYS A 99 -7.63 -12.95 -13.51
C CYS A 99 -9.08 -13.40 -13.60
N SER A 100 -9.28 -14.69 -13.89
CA SER A 100 -10.59 -15.32 -13.95
C SER A 100 -10.67 -16.53 -13.01
N ALA A 101 -11.90 -16.98 -12.72
CA ALA A 101 -12.13 -18.08 -11.78
C ALA A 101 -11.50 -19.43 -12.22
N ASN A 102 -11.05 -19.56 -13.46
CA ASN A 102 -10.48 -20.80 -14.00
C ASN A 102 -9.10 -20.59 -14.64
N ASP A 103 -8.52 -19.39 -14.56
CA ASP A 103 -7.36 -19.00 -15.34
C ASP A 103 -6.29 -18.32 -14.47
N TRP A 104 -5.64 -19.15 -13.65
CA TRP A 104 -4.40 -18.79 -12.95
C TRP A 104 -3.23 -18.79 -13.94
N GLY A 105 -2.16 -18.09 -13.58
CA GLY A 105 -0.97 -17.98 -14.43
C GLY A 105 -1.12 -16.89 -15.49
N THR A 106 -2.01 -15.93 -15.26
CA THR A 106 -2.30 -14.86 -16.21
C THR A 106 -1.98 -13.48 -15.66
N LYS A 107 -1.83 -12.54 -16.59
CA LYS A 107 -1.70 -11.10 -16.33
C LYS A 107 -2.63 -10.28 -17.21
N GLY A 108 -2.86 -9.04 -16.80
CA GLY A 108 -3.68 -8.08 -17.52
C GLY A 108 -3.63 -6.69 -16.90
N THR A 109 -4.60 -5.87 -17.29
CA THR A 109 -4.81 -4.53 -16.74
C THR A 109 -5.75 -4.57 -15.54
N TRP A 110 -5.56 -3.64 -14.62
CA TRP A 110 -6.38 -3.46 -13.43
C TRP A 110 -7.22 -2.19 -13.52
N TYR A 111 -8.48 -2.28 -13.09
CA TYR A 111 -9.42 -1.17 -12.96
C TYR A 111 -10.35 -1.40 -11.76
N ARG A 112 -10.57 -0.39 -10.92
CA ARG A 112 -11.40 -0.51 -9.69
C ARG A 112 -12.89 -0.75 -10.01
N ASN A 113 -13.57 0.28 -10.51
CA ASN A 113 -15.02 0.23 -10.80
C ASN A 113 -15.37 0.50 -12.27
N ASP A 114 -14.45 1.10 -13.04
CA ASP A 114 -14.69 1.50 -14.41
C ASP A 114 -13.72 0.77 -15.35
N PRO A 115 -14.18 -0.20 -16.16
CA PRO A 115 -13.32 -0.95 -17.08
C PRO A 115 -12.68 -0.09 -18.17
N GLN A 116 -13.13 1.16 -18.37
CA GLN A 116 -12.49 2.11 -19.28
C GLN A 116 -11.33 2.87 -18.63
N LYS A 117 -11.18 2.80 -17.30
CA LYS A 117 -10.14 3.51 -16.55
C LYS A 117 -9.17 2.52 -15.92
N THR A 118 -8.14 2.17 -16.68
CA THR A 118 -7.00 1.40 -16.15
C THR A 118 -6.27 2.20 -15.08
N ILE A 119 -6.11 1.61 -13.90
CA ILE A 119 -5.40 2.18 -12.75
C ILE A 119 -4.03 1.53 -12.58
N GLY A 120 -3.85 0.31 -13.07
CA GLY A 120 -2.54 -0.34 -13.08
C GLY A 120 -2.57 -1.71 -13.73
N ASN A 121 -1.78 -2.63 -13.19
CA ASN A 121 -1.59 -3.97 -13.71
C ASN A 121 -2.16 -5.00 -12.74
N LEU A 122 -2.53 -6.18 -13.25
CA LEU A 122 -3.07 -7.30 -12.50
C LEU A 122 -2.33 -8.57 -12.89
N ALA A 123 -1.98 -9.39 -11.90
CA ALA A 123 -1.43 -10.72 -12.09
C ALA A 123 -2.05 -11.69 -11.09
N CYS A 124 -2.17 -12.94 -11.50
CA CYS A 124 -2.64 -14.02 -10.64
C CYS A 124 -1.88 -15.29 -10.98
N TYR A 125 -1.31 -15.93 -9.97
CA TYR A 125 -0.57 -17.18 -10.14
C TYR A 125 -0.72 -18.06 -8.90
N THR A 126 -0.33 -19.32 -9.06
CA THR A 126 -0.10 -20.24 -7.96
C THR A 126 1.41 -20.39 -7.82
N ASP A 127 1.94 -20.22 -6.60
CA ASP A 127 3.36 -20.40 -6.35
C ASP A 127 3.76 -21.89 -6.23
N GLU A 128 5.04 -22.14 -5.96
CA GLU A 128 5.60 -23.49 -5.86
C GLU A 128 5.05 -24.28 -4.65
N ASP A 129 4.57 -23.58 -3.62
CA ASP A 129 3.96 -24.16 -2.42
C ASP A 129 2.44 -24.42 -2.59
N GLY A 130 1.89 -24.08 -3.76
CA GLY A 130 0.48 -24.25 -4.08
C GLY A 130 -0.40 -23.11 -3.55
N GLN A 131 0.18 -22.02 -3.06
CA GLN A 131 -0.56 -20.86 -2.60
C GLN A 131 -0.96 -19.97 -3.78
N ASN A 132 -2.20 -19.51 -3.74
CA ASN A 132 -2.80 -18.68 -4.76
C ASN A 132 -2.62 -17.20 -4.44
N TRP A 133 -2.05 -16.44 -5.39
CA TRP A 133 -1.68 -15.04 -5.22
C TRP A 133 -2.34 -14.15 -6.25
N VAL A 134 -3.02 -13.09 -5.83
CA VAL A 134 -3.46 -12.00 -6.72
C VAL A 134 -2.65 -10.75 -6.40
N ILE A 135 -2.05 -10.14 -7.42
CA ILE A 135 -1.21 -8.95 -7.31
C ILE A 135 -1.78 -7.86 -8.20
N TRP A 136 -1.92 -6.64 -7.68
CA TRP A 136 -2.32 -5.50 -8.49
C TRP A 136 -1.58 -4.22 -8.13
N THR A 137 -1.39 -3.34 -9.11
CA THR A 137 -0.75 -2.03 -8.90
C THR A 137 -1.77 -0.90 -8.98
N ASP A 138 -1.54 0.17 -8.24
CA ASP A 138 -2.05 1.50 -8.59
C ASP A 138 -0.89 2.34 -9.07
N ASP A 139 -0.92 2.58 -10.37
CA ASP A 139 0.17 3.24 -11.01
C ASP A 139 0.23 4.69 -10.51
N SER A 140 -0.89 5.42 -10.49
CA SER A 140 -0.90 6.82 -10.09
C SER A 140 -0.40 7.07 -8.66
N GLN A 141 -0.63 6.12 -7.76
CA GLN A 141 -0.22 6.19 -6.36
C GLN A 141 1.11 5.51 -6.05
N LEU A 142 1.74 4.85 -7.03
CA LEU A 142 2.97 4.08 -6.87
C LEU A 142 2.86 2.99 -5.78
N LYS A 143 1.73 2.29 -5.75
CA LYS A 143 1.43 1.23 -4.76
C LYS A 143 1.27 -0.12 -5.46
N ILE A 144 1.68 -1.19 -4.79
CA ILE A 144 1.35 -2.58 -5.16
C ILE A 144 0.62 -3.22 -3.99
N ALA A 145 -0.29 -4.14 -4.29
CA ALA A 145 -0.89 -4.99 -3.29
C ALA A 145 -0.76 -6.47 -3.70
N PHE A 146 -0.59 -7.30 -2.69
CA PHE A 146 -0.51 -8.75 -2.78
C PHE A 146 -1.60 -9.34 -1.90
N MET A 147 -2.41 -10.24 -2.42
CA MET A 147 -3.39 -10.98 -1.63
C MET A 147 -3.11 -12.47 -1.77
N ALA A 148 -2.95 -13.12 -0.62
CA ALA A 148 -2.79 -14.57 -0.50
C ALA A 148 -3.88 -15.17 0.37
N SER A 149 -4.19 -16.44 0.14
CA SER A 149 -5.00 -17.19 1.09
C SER A 149 -4.14 -17.77 2.20
N GLU A 150 -4.65 -17.80 3.42
CA GLU A 150 -4.01 -18.49 4.55
C GLU A 150 -3.94 -20.03 4.38
N ALA A 151 -4.69 -20.58 3.42
CA ALA A 151 -4.72 -22.01 3.11
C ALA A 151 -4.37 -22.28 1.64
N THR A 152 -3.74 -23.42 1.37
CA THR A 152 -3.26 -23.80 0.02
C THR A 152 -4.32 -24.50 -0.85
N ASP A 153 -5.43 -24.96 -0.27
CA ASP A 153 -6.50 -25.67 -0.98
C ASP A 153 -7.71 -24.78 -1.30
N VAL A 154 -7.53 -23.46 -1.29
CA VAL A 154 -8.62 -22.52 -1.54
C VAL A 154 -9.00 -22.47 -3.02
N PRO A 155 -10.30 -22.70 -3.36
CA PRO A 155 -10.76 -22.60 -4.75
C PRO A 155 -10.45 -21.24 -5.36
N VAL A 156 -9.99 -21.26 -6.61
CA VAL A 156 -9.67 -20.07 -7.41
C VAL A 156 -10.77 -19.01 -7.36
N SER A 157 -12.01 -19.44 -7.56
CA SER A 157 -13.19 -18.58 -7.55
C SER A 157 -13.37 -17.86 -6.20
N ARG A 158 -12.99 -18.48 -5.08
CA ARG A 158 -13.00 -17.84 -3.76
C ARG A 158 -11.94 -16.75 -3.67
N SER A 159 -10.71 -16.99 -4.14
CA SER A 159 -9.66 -15.98 -4.19
C SER A 159 -10.05 -14.79 -5.07
N ILE A 160 -10.55 -15.03 -6.28
CA ILE A 160 -10.98 -13.94 -7.17
C ILE A 160 -12.15 -13.14 -6.57
N ASN A 161 -13.11 -13.81 -5.92
CA ASN A 161 -14.21 -13.13 -5.23
C ASN A 161 -13.75 -12.35 -3.99
N ALA A 162 -12.71 -12.80 -3.29
CA ALA A 162 -12.11 -12.08 -2.18
C ALA A 162 -11.43 -10.81 -2.69
N TRP A 163 -10.58 -10.93 -3.71
CA TRP A 163 -9.92 -9.79 -4.35
C TRP A 163 -10.91 -8.71 -4.78
N ARG A 164 -12.02 -9.08 -5.44
CA ARG A 164 -13.07 -8.12 -5.86
C ARG A 164 -13.70 -7.31 -4.72
N GLN A 165 -13.56 -7.74 -3.46
CA GLN A 165 -14.03 -6.98 -2.30
C GLN A 165 -13.01 -5.96 -1.78
N LEU A 166 -11.75 -6.09 -2.20
CA LEU A 166 -10.64 -5.19 -1.87
C LEU A 166 -10.40 -4.18 -3.00
N ALA A 167 -10.73 -4.59 -4.22
CA ALA A 167 -10.33 -3.96 -5.44
C ALA A 167 -11.27 -2.81 -5.83
#